data_AF-A0A2V8CW12-F1
#
_entry.id   AF-A0A2V8CW12-F1
#
_cell.length_a   1.000
_cell.length_b   1.000
_cell.length_c   1.000
_cell.angle_alpha   90.00
_cell.angle_beta   90.00
_cell.angle_gamma   90.00
#
_symmetry.space_group_name_H-M   'P 1'
#
loop_
_entity.id
_entity.type
_entity.pdbx_description
1 polymer ?
#
loop_
_entity_poly.entity_id
_entity_poly.type
_entity_poly.pdbx_seq_one_letter_code
_entity_poly.pdbx_strand_id
1 'polypeptide(L)'
;MNVRPLHDRIIVDRLAEGEQQIGGIIIPDTAKEKPQQGTVLAAGNGKAKDGGKRVPLDVKAGDRILFGKYSGQEIRLDGKDYFIMKEDDVLAIVEGPIRKTQAAARAPAAIPQKKNAIPQKKKKKK
;
A
#
# COMPACT_ATOMS: atom_id res chain seq x y z
N MET A 1 -1.71 -17.11 8.70
CA MET A 1 -3.05 -16.67 9.17
C MET A 1 -4.12 -17.52 8.48
N ASN A 2 -4.85 -18.35 9.24
CA ASN A 2 -5.99 -19.15 8.74
C ASN A 2 -7.31 -18.65 9.37
N VAL A 3 -7.47 -17.33 9.49
CA VAL A 3 -8.65 -16.73 10.10
C VAL A 3 -9.60 -16.27 9.00
N ARG A 4 -10.81 -16.82 9.00
CA ARG A 4 -11.88 -16.43 8.09
C ARG A 4 -12.95 -15.66 8.87
N PRO A 5 -13.18 -14.38 8.55
CA PRO A 5 -14.24 -13.62 9.19
C PRO A 5 -15.62 -14.19 8.83
N LEU A 6 -16.56 -14.11 9.77
CA LEU A 6 -17.93 -14.59 9.59
C LEU A 6 -18.79 -13.52 8.92
N HIS A 7 -19.81 -13.96 8.17
CA HIS A 7 -20.78 -13.09 7.50
C HIS A 7 -20.13 -12.08 6.55
N ASP A 8 -20.44 -10.80 6.73
CA ASP A 8 -20.00 -9.63 6.00
C ASP A 8 -18.81 -8.91 6.64
N ARG A 9 -18.13 -9.59 7.57
CA ARG A 9 -16.95 -9.02 8.23
C ARG A 9 -15.71 -9.15 7.34
N ILE A 10 -14.80 -8.20 7.51
CA ILE A 10 -13.50 -8.13 6.84
C ILE A 10 -12.40 -7.92 7.86
N ILE A 11 -11.23 -8.51 7.61
CA ILE A 11 -10.01 -8.29 8.40
C ILE A 11 -9.08 -7.42 7.57
N VAL A 12 -8.60 -6.36 8.20
CA VAL A 12 -7.80 -5.30 7.58
C VAL A 12 -6.51 -5.14 8.35
N ASP A 13 -5.41 -5.04 7.61
CA ASP A 13 -4.12 -4.60 8.12
C ASP A 13 -3.98 -3.09 7.88
N ARG A 14 -3.79 -2.32 8.95
CA ARG A 14 -3.71 -0.86 8.86
C ARG A 14 -2.34 -0.48 8.30
N LEU A 15 -2.35 0.23 7.18
CA LEU A 15 -1.14 0.83 6.67
C LEU A 15 -0.88 2.10 7.48
N ALA A 16 0.17 2.09 8.32
CA ALA A 16 0.59 3.27 9.03
C ALA A 16 0.96 4.38 8.03
N GLU A 17 0.14 5.43 7.95
CA GLU A 17 0.53 6.67 7.29
C GLU A 17 1.63 7.30 8.15
N GLY A 18 2.88 7.13 7.72
CA GLY A 18 4.03 7.67 8.43
C GLY A 18 3.93 9.18 8.60
N GLU A 19 4.32 9.66 9.78
CA GLU A 19 4.47 11.09 10.08
C GLU A 19 5.33 11.75 9.01
N GLN A 20 4.73 12.64 8.21
CA GLN A 20 5.46 13.35 7.18
C GLN A 20 6.32 14.44 7.84
N GLN A 21 7.59 14.11 8.08
CA GLN A 21 8.60 15.09 8.49
C GLN A 21 9.01 15.90 7.26
N ILE A 22 8.47 17.09 7.10
CA ILE A 22 8.97 18.07 6.13
C ILE A 22 9.74 19.13 6.91
N GLY A 23 11.07 19.09 6.84
CA GLY A 23 11.92 20.19 7.30
C GLY A 23 12.13 20.32 8.82
N GLY A 24 12.09 19.22 9.59
CA GLY A 24 12.43 19.23 11.02
C GLY A 24 11.35 19.79 11.95
N ILE A 25 10.22 20.23 11.40
CA ILE A 25 9.03 20.58 12.15
C ILE A 25 8.10 19.36 12.09
N ILE A 26 7.85 18.75 13.24
CA ILE A 26 6.79 17.75 13.39
C ILE A 26 5.48 18.53 13.29
N ILE A 27 4.86 18.52 12.12
CA ILE A 27 3.48 18.99 11.98
C ILE A 27 2.62 17.80 12.36
N PRO A 28 1.99 17.79 13.54
CA PRO A 28 1.01 16.76 13.83
C PRO A 28 -0.13 16.93 12.83
N ASP A 29 -0.31 15.94 11.94
CA ASP A 29 -1.42 15.90 10.97
C ASP A 29 -2.76 15.58 11.67
N THR A 30 -2.84 15.83 12.99
CA THR A 30 -3.98 15.61 13.87
C THR A 30 -5.18 16.50 13.52
N ALA A 31 -5.03 17.47 12.63
CA ALA A 31 -6.07 18.41 12.22
C ALA A 31 -6.88 17.98 10.98
N LYS A 32 -6.59 16.81 10.38
CA LYS A 32 -7.43 16.26 9.32
C LYS A 32 -7.99 14.93 9.78
N GLU A 33 -9.32 14.83 9.83
CA GLU A 33 -10.07 13.58 9.93
C GLU A 33 -9.82 12.70 8.69
N LYS A 34 -8.58 12.28 8.47
CA LYS A 34 -8.24 11.45 7.32
C LYS A 34 -8.81 10.06 7.55
N PRO A 35 -9.58 9.53 6.58
CA PRO A 35 -9.96 8.13 6.59
C PRO A 35 -8.70 7.27 6.65
N GLN A 36 -8.75 6.23 7.48
CA GLN A 36 -7.65 5.30 7.63
C GLN A 36 -7.56 4.41 6.40
N GLN A 37 -6.33 4.15 5.98
CA GLN A 37 -6.05 3.24 4.88
C GLN A 37 -5.60 1.90 5.42
N GLY A 38 -6.05 0.83 4.79
CA GLY A 38 -5.58 -0.51 5.10
C GLY A 38 -5.75 -1.46 3.94
N THR A 39 -5.09 -2.60 4.06
CA THR A 39 -5.17 -3.69 3.10
C THR A 39 -6.04 -4.79 3.68
N VAL A 40 -7.03 -5.25 2.93
CA VAL A 40 -7.88 -6.37 3.33
C VAL A 40 -7.06 -7.65 3.27
N LEU A 41 -6.96 -8.36 4.39
CA LEU A 41 -6.28 -9.67 4.47
C LEU A 41 -7.25 -10.83 4.25
N ALA A 42 -8.47 -10.70 4.77
CA ALA A 42 -9.49 -11.72 4.64
C ALA A 42 -10.88 -11.07 4.54
N ALA A 43 -11.69 -11.58 3.63
CA ALA A 43 -13.08 -11.18 3.45
C ALA A 43 -14.01 -12.36 3.81
N GLY A 44 -15.18 -12.02 4.36
CA GLY A 44 -16.22 -12.99 4.68
C GLY A 44 -16.94 -13.51 3.45
N ASN A 45 -17.98 -14.30 3.66
CA ASN A 45 -18.80 -14.87 2.57
C ASN A 45 -19.99 -14.00 2.19
N GLY A 46 -20.13 -12.86 2.85
CA GLY A 46 -21.22 -11.93 2.64
C GLY A 46 -22.46 -12.27 3.47
N LYS A 47 -23.43 -11.35 3.40
CA LYS A 47 -24.65 -11.38 4.19
C LYS A 47 -25.53 -12.55 3.72
N ALA A 48 -25.97 -13.37 4.66
CA ALA A 48 -26.94 -14.43 4.40
C ALA A 48 -28.33 -13.80 4.36
N LYS A 49 -29.03 -13.92 3.23
CA LYS A 49 -30.45 -13.56 3.14
C LYS A 49 -31.30 -14.77 3.49
N ASP A 50 -32.49 -14.56 4.05
CA ASP A 50 -33.41 -15.60 4.57
C ASP A 50 -33.88 -16.65 3.54
N GLY A 51 -33.42 -16.59 2.29
CA GLY A 51 -33.72 -17.55 1.22
C GLY A 51 -32.53 -18.38 0.73
N GLY A 52 -31.44 -18.48 1.52
CA GLY A 52 -30.25 -19.28 1.16
C GLY A 52 -29.34 -18.65 0.09
N LYS A 53 -29.72 -17.50 -0.46
CA LYS A 53 -28.86 -16.69 -1.34
C LYS A 53 -27.95 -15.79 -0.49
N ARG A 54 -26.65 -15.90 -0.70
CA ARG A 54 -25.66 -15.00 -0.10
C ARG A 54 -25.43 -13.82 -1.05
N VAL A 55 -25.45 -12.61 -0.51
CA VAL A 55 -25.00 -11.43 -1.24
C VAL A 55 -23.48 -11.43 -1.19
N PRO A 56 -22.77 -11.50 -2.33
CA PRO A 56 -21.31 -11.42 -2.33
C PRO A 56 -20.85 -10.04 -1.84
N LEU A 57 -19.70 -10.01 -1.17
CA LEU A 57 -19.03 -8.76 -0.81
C LEU A 57 -18.34 -8.19 -2.06
N ASP A 58 -18.33 -6.87 -2.18
CA ASP A 58 -17.59 -6.14 -3.21
C ASP A 58 -16.09 -6.09 -2.87
N VAL A 59 -15.74 -6.20 -1.58
CA VAL A 59 -14.36 -6.24 -1.09
C VAL A 59 -13.74 -7.64 -1.18
N LYS A 60 -12.51 -7.73 -1.72
CA LYS A 60 -11.72 -8.96 -1.80
C LYS A 60 -10.45 -8.88 -0.95
N ALA A 61 -9.89 -10.05 -0.65
CA ALA A 61 -8.58 -10.13 -0.02
C ALA A 61 -7.51 -9.56 -0.98
N GLY A 62 -6.69 -8.64 -0.47
CA GLY A 62 -5.66 -7.92 -1.22
C GLY A 62 -6.06 -6.50 -1.63
N ASP A 63 -7.33 -6.13 -1.50
CA ASP A 63 -7.78 -4.78 -1.86
C ASP A 63 -7.34 -3.76 -0.82
N ARG A 64 -7.02 -2.56 -1.29
CA ARG A 64 -6.73 -1.41 -0.43
C ARG A 64 -8.01 -0.63 -0.23
N ILE A 65 -8.37 -0.38 1.01
CA ILE A 65 -9.63 0.28 1.36
C ILE A 65 -9.40 1.50 2.25
N LEU A 66 -10.35 2.41 2.17
CA LEU A 66 -10.50 3.57 3.05
C LEU A 66 -11.65 3.29 4.02
N PHE A 67 -11.38 3.41 5.31
CA PHE A 67 -12.36 3.21 6.37
C PHE A 67 -12.30 4.33 7.41
N GLY A 68 -13.41 4.56 8.10
CA GLY A 68 -13.52 5.64 9.09
C GLY A 68 -12.67 5.36 10.35
N LYS A 69 -12.23 6.41 11.05
CA LYS A 69 -11.43 6.30 12.29
C LYS A 69 -12.12 5.46 13.39
N TYR A 70 -13.45 5.46 13.41
CA TYR A 70 -14.26 4.79 14.43
C TYR A 70 -14.87 3.48 13.94
N SER A 71 -14.39 2.95 12.82
CA SER A 71 -14.90 1.70 12.25
C SER A 71 -14.10 0.48 12.72
N GLY A 72 -14.83 -0.55 13.11
CA GLY A 72 -14.27 -1.85 13.49
C GLY A 72 -13.84 -1.99 14.94
N GLN A 73 -13.28 -3.17 15.21
CA GLN A 73 -12.68 -3.57 16.47
C GLN A 73 -11.24 -4.01 16.21
N GLU A 74 -10.34 -3.70 17.14
CA GLU A 74 -8.98 -4.20 17.11
C GLU A 74 -8.93 -5.64 17.65
N ILE A 75 -8.30 -6.54 16.90
CA ILE A 75 -8.10 -7.93 17.28
C ILE A 75 -6.61 -8.26 17.23
N ARG A 76 -6.13 -8.95 18.26
CA ARG A 76 -4.77 -9.49 18.31
C ARG A 76 -4.78 -10.92 17.81
N LEU A 77 -4.07 -11.18 16.73
CA LEU A 77 -3.90 -12.51 16.15
C LEU A 77 -2.41 -12.75 15.90
N ASP A 78 -1.89 -13.88 16.37
CA ASP A 78 -0.48 -14.25 16.16
C ASP A 78 0.54 -13.18 16.61
N GLY A 79 0.20 -12.41 17.65
CA GLY A 79 1.04 -11.33 18.18
C GLY A 79 1.06 -10.05 17.33
N LYS A 80 0.18 -9.95 16.33
CA LYS A 80 -0.03 -8.76 15.49
C LYS A 80 -1.42 -8.20 15.69
N ASP A 81 -1.53 -6.88 15.63
CA ASP A 81 -2.79 -6.15 15.72
C ASP A 81 -3.43 -6.06 14.33
N TYR A 82 -4.70 -6.43 14.24
CA TYR A 82 -5.52 -6.35 13.03
C TYR A 82 -6.84 -5.65 13.35
N PHE A 83 -7.49 -5.10 12.34
CA PHE A 83 -8.81 -4.52 12.48
C PHE A 83 -9.86 -5.43 11.84
N ILE A 84 -10.94 -5.73 12.58
CA ILE A 84 -12.12 -6.40 12.05
C ILE A 84 -13.29 -5.42 12.00
N MET A 85 -13.88 -5.25 10.83
CA MET A 85 -15.05 -4.39 10.63
C MET A 85 -16.04 -5.05 9.68
N LYS A 86 -17.20 -4.43 9.50
CA LYS A 86 -18.15 -4.85 8.46
C LYS A 86 -17.82 -4.16 7.15
N GLU A 87 -18.24 -4.75 6.04
CA GLU A 87 -18.22 -4.08 4.73
C GLU A 87 -18.97 -2.74 4.75
N ASP A 88 -20.08 -2.64 5.51
CA ASP A 88 -20.87 -1.40 5.64
C ASP A 88 -20.06 -0.19 6.14
N ASP A 89 -18.96 -0.41 6.87
CA ASP A 89 -18.11 0.67 7.41
C ASP A 89 -17.00 1.12 6.43
N VAL A 90 -16.85 0.43 5.30
CA VAL A 90 -15.86 0.74 4.28
C VAL A 90 -16.37 1.90 3.42
N LEU A 91 -15.59 2.98 3.34
CA LEU A 91 -15.96 4.18 2.61
C LEU A 91 -15.67 4.05 1.10
N ALA A 92 -14.54 3.45 0.75
CA ALA A 92 -14.13 3.27 -0.65
C ALA A 92 -13.06 2.20 -0.81
N ILE A 93 -13.03 1.55 -1.97
CA ILE A 93 -11.90 0.74 -2.46
C ILE A 93 -10.98 1.68 -3.25
N VAL A 94 -9.70 1.72 -2.88
CA VAL A 94 -8.67 2.53 -3.54
C VAL A 94 -8.18 1.79 -4.79
N GLU A 95 -8.88 2.00 -5.90
CA GLU A 95 -8.45 1.54 -7.23
C GLU A 95 -7.41 2.53 -7.82
N GLY A 96 -6.20 2.51 -7.24
CA GLY A 96 -5.06 3.25 -7.78
C GLY A 96 -4.14 2.30 -8.54
N PRO A 97 -3.66 2.63 -9.76
CA PRO A 97 -2.59 1.87 -10.37
C PRO A 97 -1.41 1.90 -9.39
N ILE A 98 -0.85 0.72 -9.10
CA ILE A 98 0.40 0.59 -8.36
C ILE A 98 1.46 1.35 -9.16
N ARG A 99 1.61 2.64 -8.90
CA ARG A 99 2.84 3.35 -9.22
C ARG A 99 3.86 2.80 -8.24
N LYS A 100 4.39 1.61 -8.57
CA LYS A 100 5.73 1.24 -8.16
C LYS A 100 6.56 2.44 -8.57
N THR A 101 6.94 3.26 -7.60
CA THR A 101 7.85 4.37 -7.78
C THR A 101 8.98 3.86 -8.68
N GLN A 102 9.02 4.36 -9.91
CA GLN A 102 10.13 4.14 -10.82
C GLN A 102 11.33 4.88 -10.22
N ALA A 103 11.96 4.28 -9.23
CA ALA A 103 13.29 4.64 -8.74
C ALA A 103 14.39 4.01 -9.63
N ALA A 104 14.11 3.77 -10.93
CA ALA A 104 15.03 3.10 -11.86
C ALA A 104 15.29 3.89 -13.16
N ALA A 105 14.98 5.18 -13.21
CA ALA A 105 15.26 6.02 -14.39
C ALA A 105 15.97 7.34 -14.03
N ARG A 106 17.09 7.25 -13.31
CA ARG A 106 18.14 8.28 -13.33
C ARG A 106 19.50 7.59 -13.38
N ALA A 107 19.80 6.97 -14.52
CA ALA A 107 21.20 6.84 -14.92
C ALA A 107 21.60 8.19 -15.53
N PRO A 108 22.66 8.86 -15.05
CA PRO A 108 23.18 10.03 -15.73
C PRO A 108 23.76 9.57 -17.08
N ALA A 109 23.20 10.07 -18.18
CA ALA A 109 23.83 9.97 -19.49
C ALA A 109 25.21 10.65 -19.40
N ALA A 110 26.25 9.83 -19.29
CA ALA A 110 27.62 10.28 -19.40
C ALA A 110 27.81 10.90 -20.79
N ILE A 111 28.10 12.19 -20.81
CA ILE A 111 28.58 12.94 -21.96
C ILE A 111 29.82 12.20 -22.49
N PRO A 112 29.86 11.71 -23.75
CA PRO A 112 31.09 11.17 -24.30
C PRO A 112 32.03 12.34 -24.62
N GLN A 113 32.98 12.58 -23.71
CA GLN A 113 34.09 13.50 -23.98
C GLN A 113 34.95 12.93 -25.11
N LYS A 114 35.08 13.72 -26.17
CA LYS A 114 36.10 13.61 -27.22
C LYS A 114 37.47 13.24 -26.62
N LYS A 115 38.09 12.17 -27.12
CA LYS A 115 39.55 12.04 -27.12
C LYS A 115 40.04 11.84 -28.55
N ASN A 116 40.57 12.94 -29.08
CA ASN A 116 41.45 12.98 -30.23
C ASN A 116 42.53 11.89 -30.13
N ALA A 117 42.63 11.06 -31.17
CA ALA A 117 43.82 10.26 -31.43
C ALA A 117 44.49 10.80 -32.70
N ILE A 118 45.58 11.55 -32.51
CA ILE A 118 46.59 11.87 -33.53
C ILE A 118 47.95 11.45 -32.93
N PRO A 119 48.88 10.90 -33.73
CA PRO A 119 49.69 9.75 -33.34
C PRO A 119 51.04 10.14 -32.75
N GLN A 120 51.51 9.35 -31.76
CA GLN A 120 52.89 9.45 -31.29
C GLN A 120 53.76 8.37 -31.91
N LYS A 121 54.70 8.86 -32.73
CA LYS A 121 55.99 8.28 -33.10
C LYS A 121 56.55 7.36 -32.00
N LYS A 122 56.72 6.07 -32.31
CA LYS A 122 57.75 5.25 -31.67
C LYS A 122 58.98 5.15 -32.57
N LYS A 123 59.96 5.98 -32.24
CA LYS A 123 61.38 5.72 -32.50
C LYS A 123 61.84 4.49 -31.69
N LYS A 124 62.85 3.80 -32.24
CA LYS A 124 63.72 2.76 -31.65
C LYS A 124 63.07 1.35 -31.62
N LYS A 125 63.68 0.30 -32.16
CA LYS A 125 65.10 -0.12 -32.03
C LYS A 125 65.44 -1.22 -33.06
N LYS A 126 66.70 -1.18 -33.51
CA LYS A 126 67.48 -2.21 -34.22
C LYS A 126 67.20 -2.39 -35.71
#